data_AF-A0A0J5QIP3-F1
#
_entry.id   AF-A0A0J5QIP3-F1
#
_cell.length_a   1.000
_cell.length_b   1.000
_cell.length_c   1.000
_cell.angle_alpha   90.00
_cell.angle_beta   90.00
_cell.angle_gamma   90.00
#
_symmetry.space_group_name_H-M   'P 1'
#
loop_
_entity.id
_entity.type
_entity.pdbx_description
1 polymer ?
#
loop_
_entity_poly.entity_id
_entity_poly.type
_entity_poly.pdbx_seq_one_letter_code
_entity_poly.pdbx_strand_id
1 'polypeptide(L)'
;MVHVRRKFADIYESEGSAIAETVIKRIAALYAVEKEARYKPTDTRVAQRQKKAKPIFDGLDEWLSLQLPKIADKSTLAAAIRYAPGRMPKARVYLENGTLELDNNIYERSIWPVALGRKNYRFMGSKGGSDAAPSPTPSLKPVT
;
A
#
# COMPACT_ATOMS: atom_id res chain seq x y z
N MET A 1 -0.03 -2.70 7.88
CA MET A 1 -1.32 -2.50 7.19
C MET A 1 -1.20 -1.93 5.77
N VAL A 2 -0.15 -1.19 5.40
CA VAL A 2 -0.07 -0.53 4.08
C VAL A 2 -0.22 -1.49 2.88
N HIS A 3 0.42 -2.66 2.94
CA HIS A 3 0.33 -3.67 1.87
C HIS A 3 -1.05 -4.33 1.77
N VAL A 4 -1.75 -4.46 2.90
CA VAL A 4 -3.11 -5.00 2.93
C VAL A 4 -4.05 -3.98 2.28
N ARG A 5 -3.99 -2.72 2.71
CA ARG A 5 -4.78 -1.63 2.10
C ARG A 5 -4.55 -1.51 0.60
N ARG A 6 -3.29 -1.60 0.14
CA ARG A 6 -2.94 -1.50 -1.28
C ARG A 6 -3.60 -2.62 -2.10
N LYS A 7 -3.51 -3.88 -1.65
CA LYS A 7 -4.17 -5.00 -2.33
C LYS A 7 -5.67 -4.81 -2.50
N PHE A 8 -6.37 -4.33 -1.47
CA PHE A 8 -7.81 -4.06 -1.58
C PHE A 8 -8.12 -2.83 -2.42
N ALA A 9 -7.27 -1.80 -2.41
CA ALA A 9 -7.41 -0.64 -3.29
C ALA A 9 -7.27 -1.04 -4.76
N ASP A 10 -6.27 -1.84 -5.11
CA ASP A 10 -6.05 -2.34 -6.46
C ASP A 10 -7.28 -3.15 -6.95
N ILE A 11 -7.87 -3.99 -6.08
CA ILE A 11 -9.09 -4.76 -6.40
C ILE A 11 -10.33 -3.86 -6.54
N TYR A 12 -10.46 -2.83 -5.70
CA TYR A 12 -11.55 -1.88 -5.81
C TYR A 12 -11.49 -1.10 -7.12
N GLU A 13 -10.30 -0.69 -7.54
CA GLU A 13 -10.07 0.02 -8.80
C GLU A 13 -10.36 -0.88 -10.02
N SER A 14 -10.06 -2.18 -9.96
CA SER A 14 -10.31 -3.11 -11.05
C SER A 14 -11.75 -3.64 -11.13
N GLU A 15 -12.38 -3.93 -9.98
CA GLU A 15 -13.63 -4.70 -9.91
C GLU A 15 -14.80 -3.92 -9.29
N GLY A 16 -14.55 -2.75 -8.66
CA GLY A 16 -15.59 -1.98 -7.98
C GLY A 16 -16.23 -2.70 -6.78
N SER A 17 -15.51 -3.66 -6.17
CA SER A 17 -16.06 -4.52 -5.13
C SER A 17 -16.44 -3.75 -3.86
N ALA A 18 -17.71 -3.82 -3.45
CA ALA A 18 -18.21 -3.25 -2.20
C ALA A 18 -17.50 -3.85 -0.96
N ILE A 19 -17.01 -5.08 -1.08
CA ILE A 19 -16.24 -5.75 -0.01
C ILE A 19 -14.89 -5.05 0.16
N ALA A 20 -14.19 -4.80 -0.94
CA ALA A 20 -12.92 -4.10 -0.93
C ALA A 20 -13.07 -2.67 -0.39
N GLU A 21 -14.12 -1.95 -0.80
CA GLU A 21 -14.43 -0.61 -0.28
C GLU A 21 -14.62 -0.61 1.25
N THR A 22 -15.37 -1.58 1.76
CA THR A 22 -15.63 -1.72 3.20
C THR A 22 -14.34 -1.97 3.98
N VAL A 23 -13.45 -2.82 3.44
CA VAL A 23 -12.13 -3.06 4.04
C VAL A 23 -11.29 -1.79 4.06
N ILE A 24 -11.26 -1.03 2.96
CA ILE A 24 -10.52 0.24 2.86
C ILE A 24 -11.04 1.25 3.90
N LYS A 25 -12.36 1.38 4.04
CA LYS A 25 -12.98 2.28 5.04
C LYS A 25 -12.64 1.89 6.47
N ARG A 26 -12.69 0.59 6.80
CA ARG A 26 -12.32 0.08 8.13
C ARG A 26 -10.85 0.30 8.44
N ILE A 27 -9.96 0.10 7.46
CA ILE A 27 -8.54 0.42 7.60
C ILE A 27 -8.33 1.93 7.78
N ALA A 28 -9.08 2.77 7.06
CA ALA A 28 -9.02 4.23 7.24
C ALA A 28 -9.43 4.66 8.66
N ALA A 29 -10.44 4.00 9.25
CA ALA A 29 -10.84 4.23 10.64
C ALA A 29 -9.71 3.90 11.64
N LEU A 30 -8.93 2.84 11.40
CA LEU A 30 -7.74 2.54 12.21
C LEU A 30 -6.70 3.67 12.15
N TYR A 31 -6.45 4.23 10.96
CA TYR A 31 -5.55 5.39 10.83
C TYR A 31 -6.10 6.64 11.50
N ALA A 32 -7.42 6.84 11.54
CA ALA A 32 -8.03 7.95 12.26
C ALA A 32 -7.78 7.82 13.78
N VAL A 33 -7.92 6.62 14.34
CA VAL A 33 -7.60 6.34 15.75
C VAL A 33 -6.12 6.62 16.03
N GLU A 34 -5.21 6.20 15.15
CA GLU A 34 -3.78 6.50 15.31
C GLU A 34 -3.46 8.00 15.23
N LYS A 35 -4.16 8.74 14.35
CA LYS A 35 -4.01 10.20 14.26
C LYS A 35 -4.42 10.90 15.56
N GLU A 36 -5.50 10.45 16.19
CA GLU A 36 -5.94 10.97 17.49
C GLU A 36 -4.99 10.62 18.64
N ALA A 37 -4.33 9.47 18.56
CA ALA A 37 -3.48 8.94 19.64
C ALA A 37 -2.00 9.38 19.55
N ARG A 38 -1.57 9.94 18.40
CA ARG A 38 -0.16 10.25 18.08
C ARG A 38 0.58 11.13 19.09
N TYR A 39 -0.09 12.12 19.67
CA TYR A 39 0.53 13.11 20.56
C TYR A 39 0.21 12.86 22.04
N LYS A 40 -0.24 11.64 22.36
CA LYS A 40 -0.64 11.28 23.72
C LYS A 40 0.42 10.40 24.38
N PRO A 41 0.45 10.37 25.74
CA PRO A 41 1.30 9.44 26.47
C PRO A 41 1.05 7.99 26.04
N THR A 42 2.10 7.17 26.09
CA THR A 42 2.09 5.76 25.69
C THR A 42 0.91 4.98 26.27
N ASP A 43 0.62 5.18 27.56
CA ASP A 43 -0.46 4.47 28.25
C ASP A 43 -1.85 4.88 27.74
N THR A 44 -2.03 6.18 27.50
CA THR A 44 -3.28 6.70 26.92
C THR A 44 -3.45 6.21 25.48
N ARG A 45 -2.35 6.12 24.73
CA ARG A 45 -2.35 5.59 23.36
C ARG A 45 -2.75 4.11 23.33
N VAL A 46 -2.19 3.28 24.22
CA VAL A 46 -2.58 1.87 24.37
C VAL A 46 -4.05 1.75 24.77
N ALA A 47 -4.52 2.52 25.75
CA ALA A 47 -5.92 2.51 26.17
C ALA A 47 -6.88 2.88 25.03
N GLN A 48 -6.53 3.91 24.23
CA GLN A 48 -7.32 4.28 23.05
C GLN A 48 -7.33 3.21 21.97
N ARG A 49 -6.20 2.54 21.73
CA ARG A 49 -6.10 1.43 20.78
C ARG A 49 -6.94 0.24 21.22
N GLN A 50 -6.87 -0.14 22.49
CA GLN A 50 -7.69 -1.23 23.05
C GLN A 50 -9.19 -0.90 22.98
N LYS A 51 -9.57 0.36 23.21
CA LYS A 51 -10.99 0.77 23.17
C LYS A 51 -11.55 0.93 21.76
N LYS A 52 -10.77 1.49 20.82
CA LYS A 52 -11.25 1.86 19.48
C LYS A 52 -10.70 0.98 18.37
N ALA A 53 -9.41 0.66 18.37
CA ALA A 53 -8.78 -0.09 17.28
C ALA A 53 -9.02 -1.60 17.37
N LYS A 54 -8.95 -2.19 18.57
CA LYS A 54 -9.21 -3.63 18.80
C LYS A 54 -10.56 -4.11 18.24
N PRO A 55 -11.71 -3.48 18.55
CA PRO A 55 -13.00 -3.94 18.00
C PRO A 55 -13.08 -3.80 16.47
N ILE A 56 -12.36 -2.84 15.87
CA ILE A 56 -12.28 -2.71 14.41
C ILE A 56 -11.49 -3.89 13.81
N PHE A 57 -10.40 -4.31 14.45
CA PHE A 57 -9.63 -5.49 14.04
C PHE A 57 -10.45 -6.76 14.13
N ASP A 58 -11.04 -7.03 15.30
CA ASP A 58 -11.82 -8.24 15.54
C ASP A 58 -13.03 -8.31 14.61
N GLY A 59 -13.76 -7.20 14.48
CA GLY A 59 -14.91 -7.11 13.59
C GLY A 59 -14.57 -7.14 12.09
N LEU A 60 -13.33 -6.78 11.70
CA LEU A 60 -12.87 -6.96 10.31
C LEU A 60 -12.60 -8.44 10.03
N ASP A 61 -11.89 -9.11 10.94
CA ASP A 61 -11.47 -10.51 10.79
C ASP A 61 -12.68 -11.46 10.72
N GLU A 62 -13.63 -11.28 11.64
CA GLU A 62 -14.89 -12.01 11.67
C GLU A 62 -15.70 -11.75 10.40
N TRP A 63 -15.88 -10.48 10.03
CA TRP A 63 -16.67 -10.13 8.85
C TRP A 63 -16.07 -10.67 7.55
N LEU A 64 -14.74 -10.59 7.40
CA LEU A 64 -14.04 -11.14 6.24
C LEU A 64 -14.17 -12.67 6.16
N SER A 65 -14.09 -13.35 7.31
CA SER A 65 -14.30 -14.81 7.39
C SER A 65 -15.71 -15.21 6.94
N LEU A 66 -16.72 -14.39 7.25
CA LEU A 66 -18.10 -14.58 6.80
C LEU A 66 -18.32 -14.26 5.31
N GLN A 67 -17.50 -13.39 4.72
CA GLN A 67 -17.57 -13.10 3.28
C GLN A 67 -16.88 -14.17 2.43
N LEU A 68 -15.83 -14.80 2.94
CA LEU A 68 -15.04 -15.78 2.19
C LEU A 68 -15.87 -16.89 1.51
N PRO A 69 -16.85 -17.56 2.16
CA PRO A 69 -17.66 -18.60 1.50
C PRO A 69 -18.63 -18.08 0.44
N LYS A 70 -18.87 -16.76 0.38
CA LYS A 70 -19.79 -16.13 -0.59
C LYS A 70 -19.08 -15.72 -1.89
N ILE A 71 -17.76 -15.82 -1.92
CA ILE A 71 -16.92 -15.34 -3.01
C ILE A 71 -16.34 -16.56 -3.74
N ALA A 72 -16.21 -16.45 -5.07
CA ALA A 72 -15.55 -17.49 -5.85
C ALA A 72 -14.11 -17.73 -5.35
N ASP A 73 -13.78 -18.98 -5.06
CA ASP A 73 -12.51 -19.37 -4.43
C ASP A 73 -11.26 -18.92 -5.18
N LYS A 74 -11.34 -18.83 -6.51
CA LYS A 74 -10.24 -18.45 -7.41
C LYS A 74 -10.17 -16.95 -7.70
N SER A 75 -11.02 -16.15 -7.08
CA SER A 75 -10.99 -14.69 -7.27
C SER A 75 -9.77 -14.07 -6.58
N THR A 76 -9.27 -13.00 -7.20
CA THR A 76 -8.32 -12.01 -6.65
C THR A 76 -8.76 -11.53 -5.26
N LEU A 77 -10.07 -11.30 -5.08
CA LEU A 77 -10.68 -10.91 -3.83
C LEU A 77 -10.56 -12.00 -2.75
N ALA A 78 -10.91 -13.25 -3.05
CA ALA A 78 -10.75 -14.35 -2.09
C ALA A 78 -9.28 -14.55 -1.68
N ALA A 79 -8.34 -14.40 -2.62
CA ALA A 79 -6.91 -14.44 -2.32
C ALA A 79 -6.48 -13.28 -1.39
N ALA A 80 -6.97 -12.06 -1.60
CA ALA A 80 -6.70 -10.93 -0.73
C ALA A 80 -7.32 -11.09 0.66
N ILE A 81 -8.52 -11.66 0.76
CA ILE A 81 -9.18 -11.96 2.03
C ILE A 81 -8.39 -13.00 2.80
N ARG A 82 -7.92 -14.09 2.17
CA ARG A 82 -7.05 -15.08 2.84
C ARG A 82 -5.70 -14.49 3.27
N TYR A 83 -5.20 -13.49 2.55
CA TYR A 83 -3.93 -12.83 2.86
C TYR A 83 -4.00 -11.91 4.10
N ALA A 84 -5.16 -11.30 4.37
CA ALA A 84 -5.29 -10.29 5.42
C ALA A 84 -5.14 -10.85 6.85
N PRO A 85 -5.85 -11.93 7.26
CA PRO A 85 -5.74 -12.51 8.60
C PRO A 85 -4.32 -12.96 8.95
N GLY A 86 -3.57 -13.53 8.00
CA GLY A 86 -2.17 -13.94 8.24
C GLY A 86 -1.21 -12.78 8.58
N ARG A 87 -1.57 -11.54 8.22
CA ARG A 87 -0.80 -10.32 8.52
C ARG A 87 -1.30 -9.59 9.78
N MET A 88 -2.51 -9.86 10.25
CA MET A 88 -3.15 -9.17 11.37
C MET A 88 -2.55 -9.49 12.76
N PRO A 89 -2.04 -10.69 13.08
CA PRO A 89 -1.39 -10.98 14.36
C PRO A 89 -0.19 -10.08 14.66
N LYS A 90 0.61 -9.74 13.63
CA LYS A 90 1.70 -8.77 13.76
C LYS A 90 1.22 -7.36 14.07
N ALA A 91 0.00 -7.02 13.64
CA ALA A 91 -0.64 -5.78 14.01
C ALA A 91 -1.24 -5.84 15.42
N ARG A 92 -1.72 -6.99 15.91
CA ARG A 92 -2.24 -7.06 17.29
C ARG A 92 -1.19 -6.66 18.35
N VAL A 93 0.10 -6.94 18.10
CA VAL A 93 1.21 -6.53 18.98
C VAL A 93 1.32 -5.00 19.13
N TYR A 94 0.96 -4.20 18.11
CA TYR A 94 0.99 -2.74 18.25
C TYR A 94 -0.14 -2.22 19.15
N LEU A 95 -1.25 -2.97 19.31
CA LEU A 95 -2.35 -2.58 20.18
C LEU A 95 -1.93 -2.58 21.65
N GLU A 96 -0.97 -3.41 22.01
CA GLU A 96 -0.47 -3.58 23.38
C GLU A 96 0.77 -2.70 23.64
N ASN A 97 1.53 -2.36 22.59
CA ASN A 97 2.73 -1.56 22.72
C ASN A 97 2.55 -0.14 22.14
N GLY A 98 2.46 0.86 23.02
CA GLY A 98 2.27 2.27 22.64
C GLY A 98 3.47 2.92 21.93
N THR A 99 4.64 2.27 21.93
CA THR A 99 5.83 2.73 21.20
C THR A 99 5.83 2.28 19.73
N LEU A 100 5.07 1.23 19.41
CA LEU A 100 4.97 0.70 18.05
C LEU A 100 3.95 1.49 17.22
N GLU A 101 4.30 1.74 15.98
CA GLU A 101 3.41 2.32 14.96
C GLU A 101 2.67 1.21 14.20
N LEU A 102 1.44 1.50 13.75
CA LEU A 102 0.61 0.59 12.95
C LEU A 102 1.28 0.18 11.62
N ASP A 103 2.15 1.04 11.09
CA ASP A 103 2.95 0.80 9.90
C ASP A 103 4.30 1.49 10.00
N ASN A 104 5.33 0.86 9.44
CA ASN A 104 6.68 1.44 9.30
C ASN A 104 6.76 2.57 8.26
N ASN A 105 5.62 3.05 7.74
CA ASN A 105 5.55 3.98 6.61
C ASN A 105 6.22 5.33 6.90
N ILE A 106 6.39 5.74 8.16
CA ILE A 106 7.15 6.95 8.52
C ILE A 106 8.65 6.71 8.33
N TYR A 107 9.17 5.59 8.83
CA TYR A 107 10.56 5.18 8.61
C TYR A 107 10.83 4.90 7.13
N GLU A 108 9.89 4.27 6.43
CA GLU A 108 10.02 4.05 4.98
C GLU A 108 9.97 5.40 4.24
N ARG A 109 9.01 6.29 4.48
CA ARG A 109 9.01 7.64 3.87
C ARG A 109 10.20 8.51 4.25
N SER A 110 10.83 8.31 5.41
CA SER A 110 12.04 9.06 5.78
C SER A 110 13.31 8.48 5.16
N ILE A 111 13.37 7.17 4.93
CA ILE A 111 14.47 6.48 4.25
C ILE A 111 14.36 6.61 2.72
N TRP A 112 13.14 6.65 2.17
CA TRP A 112 12.90 6.62 0.73
C TRP A 112 13.48 7.81 -0.05
N PRO A 113 13.50 9.07 0.43
CA PRO A 113 14.22 10.17 -0.23
C PRO A 113 15.71 9.85 -0.44
N VAL A 114 16.33 9.17 0.53
CA VAL A 114 17.74 8.78 0.49
C VAL A 114 17.96 7.58 -0.45
N ALA A 115 17.03 6.61 -0.45
CA ALA A 115 17.10 5.44 -1.32
C ALA A 115 16.78 5.76 -2.80
N LEU A 116 15.85 6.67 -3.08
CA LEU A 116 15.54 7.16 -4.43
C LEU A 116 16.73 7.93 -5.01
N GLY A 117 17.38 8.77 -4.21
CA GLY A 117 18.58 9.50 -4.60
C GLY A 117 19.65 8.56 -5.17
N ARG A 118 20.00 7.48 -4.44
CA ARG A 118 20.99 6.49 -4.90
C ARG A 118 20.65 5.80 -6.24
N LYS A 119 19.36 5.61 -6.56
CA LYS A 119 18.92 5.07 -7.86
C LYS A 119 19.01 6.11 -8.98
N ASN A 120 18.71 7.38 -8.70
CA ASN A 120 18.82 8.47 -9.68
C ASN A 120 20.28 8.87 -9.98
N TYR A 121 21.19 8.78 -9.01
CA TYR A 121 22.61 9.09 -9.24
C TYR A 121 23.34 8.05 -10.11
N ARG A 122 22.78 6.85 -10.31
CA ARG A 122 23.42 5.81 -11.13
C ARG A 122 23.25 6.01 -12.65
N PHE A 123 22.38 6.95 -13.07
CA PHE A 123 22.15 7.29 -14.47
C PHE A 123 22.65 8.69 -14.89
N MET A 124 23.12 9.49 -13.94
CA MET A 124 23.59 10.85 -14.22
C MET A 124 25.10 10.84 -14.49
N GLY A 125 25.49 10.23 -15.61
CA GLY A 125 26.90 10.09 -15.99
C GLY A 125 27.17 9.19 -17.19
N SER A 126 26.45 9.35 -18.31
CA SER A 126 26.92 8.87 -19.61
C SER A 126 26.47 9.83 -20.70
N LYS A 127 27.43 10.53 -21.31
CA LYS A 127 27.26 11.37 -22.50
C LYS A 127 27.57 10.46 -23.69
N GLY A 128 26.57 10.08 -24.49
CA GLY A 128 26.79 9.14 -25.60
C GLY A 128 25.54 8.77 -26.40
N GLY A 129 24.82 9.75 -26.93
CA GLY A 129 23.94 9.64 -28.11
C GLY A 129 24.23 10.89 -28.95
N SER A 130 24.40 10.85 -30.26
CA SER A 130 23.69 10.07 -31.27
C SER A 130 24.50 10.13 -32.57
N ASP A 131 24.67 9.03 -33.29
CA ASP A 131 24.89 9.06 -34.74
C ASP A 131 24.47 7.71 -35.34
N ALA A 132 23.25 7.69 -35.88
CA ALA A 132 22.77 6.62 -36.75
C ALA A 132 22.06 7.28 -37.92
N ALA A 133 22.80 7.49 -39.00
CA ALA A 133 22.26 7.89 -40.28
C ALA A 133 21.72 6.66 -41.04
N PRO A 134 20.54 6.76 -41.66
CA PRO A 134 20.27 6.06 -42.90
C PRO A 134 20.09 7.09 -44.04
N SER A 135 20.69 6.77 -45.18
CA SER A 135 20.54 7.48 -46.45
C SER A 135 19.09 7.46 -46.94
N PRO A 136 18.72 8.43 -47.81
CA PRO A 136 18.36 8.00 -49.16
C PRO A 136 18.84 8.98 -50.25
N THR A 137 19.36 8.42 -51.35
CA THR A 137 19.39 9.09 -52.66
C THR A 137 17.98 9.14 -53.25
N PRO A 138 17.66 10.17 -54.07
CA PRO A 138 17.63 9.90 -55.49
C PRO A 138 18.19 11.03 -56.38
N SER A 139 18.78 10.58 -57.49
CA SER A 139 19.19 11.31 -58.69
C SER A 139 18.02 12.01 -59.36
N LEU A 140 18.23 13.25 -59.85
CA LEU A 140 17.66 13.80 -61.10
C LEU A 140 18.44 15.08 -61.48
N LYS A 141 19.19 15.01 -62.60
CA LYS A 141 19.70 16.16 -63.37
C LYS A 141 18.60 16.68 -64.32
N PRO A 142 18.85 17.67 -65.21
CA PRO A 142 19.40 19.04 -65.09
C PRO A 142 18.37 20.07 -65.62
N VAL A 143 18.66 21.39 -65.68
CA VAL A 143 18.19 22.33 -66.74
C VAL A 143 18.74 23.76 -66.51
N THR A 144 19.34 24.30 -67.59
CA THR A 144 19.83 25.66 -67.92
C THR A 144 20.59 26.50 -66.89
#